data_AF-A0A920DRI1-F1
#
_entry.id   AF-A0A920DRI1-F1
#
_cell.length_a   1.000
_cell.length_b   1.000
_cell.length_c   1.000
_cell.angle_alpha   90.00
_cell.angle_beta   90.00
_cell.angle_gamma   90.00
#
_symmetry.space_group_name_H-M   'P 1'
#
loop_
_entity.id
_entity.type
_entity.pdbx_description
1 polymer ?
#
loop_
_entity_poly.entity_id
_entity_poly.type
_entity_poly.pdbx_seq_one_letter_code
_entity_poly.pdbx_strand_id
1 'polypeptide(L)'
;MFTTKKRTFNQHDNEKESFYKFSAPNFPNQIKLNENISTDVCIIGGGLTGISSALNLSNQGLSITILEANKVGSGASGRNGGQLGIGMRKDQFYLEKKFGIEKAKFFWKVGLDAVSNVVNLIEKYKIDCALRQGVLHVGNTKKDYKYFQDEIEHMQKNYNYNNYEYFDHNSIRDEVNSDRYFSGMLLKDSYHLNPLKLTYGLAEQCLANGINIYENSPADKIVDNQKEVIIHSGKNIIKAKKVIIGCNGYLDNLLGSKRNYFMPINNYIIATEPLGKDLASKLIKRNCGVIDSRFMIDYYRFSEDYRLLFGGPETITSHFVKDAKSFVSKRMYKVFPELKKFKIEFSWGGTLAISINRLPIFGTIMNQKLYYAHAYSGHGLAMSIMGGKMVAEKILNKSNNFDMFEQINHFKIPGGNMFRRPLYSSAIIYYRLMDYLNRL
;
A
#
# COMPACT_ATOMS: atom_id res chain seq x y z
N MET A 1 13.14 25.33 23.56
CA MET A 1 13.27 25.20 22.09
C MET A 1 12.38 24.07 21.60
N PHE A 2 11.16 24.37 21.16
CA PHE A 2 10.32 23.36 20.52
C PHE A 2 10.86 23.13 19.11
N THR A 3 11.55 22.02 18.88
CA THR A 3 11.97 21.61 17.54
C THR A 3 10.74 21.58 16.62
N THR A 4 10.70 22.44 15.60
CA THR A 4 9.68 22.37 14.55
C THR A 4 9.72 20.98 13.94
N LYS A 5 8.70 20.17 14.23
CA LYS A 5 8.63 18.80 13.74
C LYS A 5 8.67 18.83 12.21
N LYS A 6 9.70 18.24 11.60
CA LYS A 6 9.78 18.12 10.14
C LYS A 6 8.52 17.45 9.61
N ARG A 7 7.91 18.03 8.57
CA ARG A 7 6.76 17.42 7.86
C ARG A 7 7.12 16.02 7.38
N THR A 8 6.15 15.10 7.38
CA THR A 8 6.41 13.69 7.08
C THR A 8 6.89 13.49 5.65
N PHE A 9 6.46 14.32 4.68
CA PHE A 9 6.98 14.25 3.32
C PHE A 9 8.44 14.71 3.18
N ASN A 10 8.99 15.43 4.17
CA ASN A 10 10.42 15.77 4.22
C ASN A 10 11.25 14.68 4.92
N GLN A 11 10.61 13.63 5.43
CA GLN A 11 11.28 12.49 6.05
C GLN A 11 11.57 11.49 4.95
N HIS A 12 12.84 11.38 4.60
CA HIS A 12 13.35 10.32 3.75
C HIS A 12 14.08 9.30 4.63
N ASP A 13 14.11 8.06 4.18
CA ASP A 13 15.04 7.10 4.76
C ASP A 13 16.48 7.57 4.53
N ASN A 14 17.40 7.16 5.39
CA ASN A 14 18.81 7.56 5.29
C ASN A 14 19.56 6.80 4.17
N GLU A 15 18.84 6.15 3.26
CA GLU A 15 19.40 5.22 2.27
C GLU A 15 19.54 5.92 0.91
N LYS A 16 20.62 5.59 0.20
CA LYS A 16 21.09 6.38 -0.96
C LYS A 16 20.28 6.22 -2.24
N GLU A 17 19.46 5.17 -2.41
CA GLU A 17 18.38 5.04 -3.40
C GLU A 17 17.74 3.63 -3.37
N SER A 18 16.46 3.51 -3.79
CA SER A 18 15.75 2.21 -3.83
C SER A 18 15.97 1.48 -5.16
N PHE A 19 15.91 0.14 -5.14
CA PHE A 19 15.94 -0.66 -6.38
C PHE A 19 14.85 -0.23 -7.37
N TYR A 20 13.67 0.14 -6.87
CA TYR A 20 12.58 0.59 -7.76
C TYR A 20 12.92 1.84 -8.54
N LYS A 21 13.60 2.82 -7.92
CA LYS A 21 14.02 4.02 -8.64
C LYS A 21 15.16 3.72 -9.61
N PHE A 22 16.04 2.77 -9.26
CA PHE A 22 17.09 2.28 -10.14
C PHE A 22 16.54 1.56 -11.39
N SER A 23 15.49 0.74 -11.24
CA SER A 23 14.96 -0.09 -12.34
C SER A 23 13.80 0.54 -13.11
N ALA A 24 13.14 1.57 -12.58
CA ALA A 24 12.04 2.25 -13.23
C ALA A 24 12.52 3.07 -14.44
N PRO A 25 11.69 3.21 -15.49
CA PRO A 25 11.96 4.17 -16.56
C PRO A 25 12.00 5.59 -16.00
N ASN A 26 12.70 6.48 -16.71
CA ASN A 26 12.77 7.88 -16.32
C ASN A 26 11.39 8.54 -16.49
N PHE A 27 10.73 8.87 -15.39
CA PHE A 27 9.51 9.66 -15.40
C PHE A 27 9.89 11.15 -15.50
N PRO A 28 9.39 11.91 -16.51
CA PRO A 28 9.76 13.30 -16.69
C PRO A 28 9.48 14.12 -15.42
N ASN A 29 10.43 14.98 -15.06
CA ASN A 29 10.22 15.93 -13.96
C ASN A 29 9.05 16.84 -14.31
N GLN A 30 8.09 16.95 -13.40
CA GLN A 30 6.98 17.87 -13.58
C GLN A 30 7.30 19.24 -13.01
N ILE A 31 6.66 20.26 -13.55
CA ILE A 31 6.87 21.64 -13.12
C ILE A 31 6.42 21.83 -11.66
N LYS A 32 7.06 22.78 -10.99
CA LYS A 32 6.61 23.25 -9.69
C LYS A 32 5.52 24.30 -9.89
N LEU A 33 4.48 24.29 -9.06
CA LEU A 33 3.43 25.30 -9.09
C LEU A 33 4.06 26.68 -8.85
N ASN A 34 3.91 27.57 -9.83
CA ASN A 34 4.51 28.90 -9.85
C ASN A 34 3.46 30.02 -9.99
N GLU A 35 2.18 29.68 -10.16
CA GLU A 35 1.07 30.62 -10.29
C GLU A 35 -0.18 30.16 -9.54
N ASN A 36 -1.16 31.05 -9.44
CA ASN A 36 -2.47 30.71 -8.92
C ASN A 36 -3.30 30.02 -10.00
N ILE A 37 -4.01 28.95 -9.64
CA ILE A 37 -4.79 28.15 -10.59
C ILE A 37 -6.24 27.97 -10.12
N SER A 38 -7.15 27.82 -11.08
CA SER A 38 -8.53 27.39 -10.83
C SER A 38 -8.77 26.08 -11.57
N THR A 39 -9.40 25.11 -10.91
CA THR A 39 -9.62 23.76 -11.47
C THR A 39 -10.94 23.21 -10.95
N ASP A 40 -11.58 22.29 -11.67
CA ASP A 40 -12.79 21.62 -11.16
C ASP A 40 -12.44 20.67 -10.02
N VAL A 41 -11.35 19.91 -10.18
CA VAL A 41 -10.87 18.93 -9.19
C VAL A 41 -9.39 19.14 -8.88
N CYS A 42 -9.07 19.43 -7.62
CA CYS A 42 -7.70 19.42 -7.11
C CYS A 42 -7.43 18.14 -6.32
N ILE A 43 -6.38 17.42 -6.69
CA ILE A 43 -5.97 16.17 -6.05
C ILE A 43 -4.66 16.42 -5.30
N ILE A 44 -4.60 16.06 -4.01
CA ILE A 44 -3.41 16.24 -3.18
C ILE A 44 -2.78 14.86 -2.94
N GLY A 45 -1.64 14.62 -3.60
CA GLY A 45 -0.84 13.40 -3.56
C GLY A 45 -0.76 12.71 -4.93
N GLY A 46 0.44 12.65 -5.51
CA GLY A 46 0.79 11.95 -6.74
C GLY A 46 1.09 10.46 -6.52
N GLY A 47 0.34 9.82 -5.62
CA GLY A 47 0.35 8.37 -5.40
C GLY A 47 -0.83 7.67 -6.08
N LEU A 48 -0.92 6.35 -5.95
CA LEU A 48 -1.91 5.51 -6.63
C LEU A 48 -3.37 5.94 -6.42
N THR A 49 -3.75 6.35 -5.20
CA THR A 49 -5.11 6.87 -4.96
C THR A 49 -5.40 8.12 -5.79
N GLY A 50 -4.48 9.09 -5.76
CA GLY A 50 -4.64 10.35 -6.49
C GLY A 50 -4.61 10.17 -8.00
N ILE A 51 -3.63 9.41 -8.51
CA ILE A 51 -3.50 9.07 -9.93
C ILE A 51 -4.73 8.32 -10.43
N SER A 52 -5.19 7.30 -9.69
CA SER A 52 -6.38 6.55 -10.08
C SER A 52 -7.63 7.42 -10.09
N SER A 53 -7.82 8.31 -9.10
CA SER A 53 -8.92 9.28 -9.13
C SER A 53 -8.85 10.17 -10.37
N ALA A 54 -7.67 10.69 -10.71
CA ALA A 54 -7.48 11.55 -11.87
C ALA A 54 -7.86 10.83 -13.18
N LEU A 55 -7.36 9.60 -13.37
CA LEU A 55 -7.66 8.78 -14.56
C LEU A 55 -9.15 8.46 -14.70
N ASN A 56 -9.86 8.20 -13.60
CA ASN A 56 -11.29 7.90 -13.66
C ASN A 56 -12.15 9.15 -13.87
N LEU A 57 -11.61 10.35 -13.65
CA LEU A 57 -12.27 11.64 -13.88
C LEU A 57 -11.91 12.26 -15.25
N SER A 58 -10.81 11.84 -15.88
CA SER A 58 -10.23 12.52 -17.05
C SER A 58 -11.17 12.61 -18.25
N ASN A 59 -12.01 11.59 -18.46
CA ASN A 59 -12.92 11.54 -19.61
C ASN A 59 -14.25 12.25 -19.35
N GLN A 60 -14.35 13.10 -18.32
CA GLN A 60 -15.58 13.81 -17.94
C GLN A 60 -15.56 15.30 -18.30
N GLY A 61 -14.54 15.76 -19.06
CA GLY A 61 -14.39 17.17 -19.44
C GLY A 61 -14.08 18.10 -18.27
N LEU A 62 -13.62 17.56 -17.14
CA LEU A 62 -13.25 18.31 -15.95
C LEU A 62 -11.79 18.76 -16.03
N SER A 63 -11.51 19.99 -15.62
CA SER A 63 -10.13 20.43 -15.37
C SER A 63 -9.62 19.79 -14.07
N ILE A 64 -8.53 19.02 -14.17
CA ILE A 64 -7.95 18.27 -13.05
C ILE A 64 -6.51 18.70 -12.82
N THR A 65 -6.17 18.96 -11.55
CA THR A 65 -4.80 19.24 -11.13
C THR A 65 -4.37 18.31 -10.00
N ILE A 66 -3.15 17.78 -10.07
CA ILE A 66 -2.51 17.01 -9.00
C ILE A 66 -1.38 17.83 -8.37
N LEU A 67 -1.38 17.99 -7.05
CA LEU A 67 -0.28 18.53 -6.27
C LEU A 67 0.49 17.40 -5.58
N GLU A 68 1.78 17.28 -5.84
CA GLU A 68 2.68 16.33 -5.21
C GLU A 68 3.77 17.08 -4.43
N ALA A 69 3.93 16.75 -3.15
CA ALA A 69 4.86 17.42 -2.26
C ALA A 69 6.33 17.18 -2.64
N ASN A 70 6.63 16.03 -3.24
CA ASN A 70 7.95 15.64 -3.74
C ASN A 70 7.84 15.27 -5.23
N LYS A 71 8.08 13.99 -5.54
CA LYS A 71 7.98 13.38 -6.86
C LYS A 71 6.83 12.38 -6.91
N VAL A 72 6.26 12.17 -8.09
CA VAL A 72 5.24 11.14 -8.31
C VAL A 72 5.73 9.79 -7.78
N GLY A 73 4.88 9.07 -7.04
CA GLY A 73 5.21 7.77 -6.46
C GLY A 73 6.21 7.79 -5.31
N SER A 74 6.71 8.95 -4.86
CA SER A 74 7.73 9.07 -3.80
C SER A 74 7.31 8.51 -2.42
N GLY A 75 5.99 8.40 -2.17
CA GLY A 75 5.44 7.81 -0.94
C GLY A 75 5.31 6.27 -0.97
N ALA A 76 4.31 5.74 -0.25
CA ALA A 76 4.05 4.30 -0.17
C ALA A 76 3.80 3.63 -1.53
N SER A 77 3.25 4.36 -2.50
CA SER A 77 2.93 3.85 -3.83
C SER A 77 4.14 3.33 -4.60
N GLY A 78 5.29 4.00 -4.53
CA GLY A 78 6.51 3.58 -5.23
C GLY A 78 7.52 2.83 -4.36
N ARG A 79 7.14 2.43 -3.13
CA ARG A 79 8.09 1.90 -2.13
C ARG A 79 7.66 0.61 -1.45
N ASN A 80 6.43 0.14 -1.69
CA ASN A 80 5.86 -1.06 -1.07
C ASN A 80 6.45 -2.38 -1.62
N GLY A 81 6.08 -3.51 -1.02
CA GLY A 81 6.60 -4.83 -1.39
C GLY A 81 6.22 -5.34 -2.79
N GLY A 82 5.23 -4.72 -3.44
CA GLY A 82 4.79 -5.11 -4.78
C GLY A 82 3.77 -6.26 -4.80
N GLN A 83 3.32 -6.76 -3.65
CA GLN A 83 2.27 -7.80 -3.60
C GLN A 83 0.90 -7.20 -3.92
N LEU A 84 0.32 -7.67 -5.02
CA LEU A 84 -1.02 -7.36 -5.50
C LEU A 84 -1.95 -8.49 -5.07
N GLY A 85 -2.34 -8.49 -3.79
CA GLY A 85 -3.21 -9.50 -3.21
C GLY A 85 -4.70 -9.17 -3.34
N ILE A 86 -5.52 -10.22 -3.43
CA ILE A 86 -6.99 -10.12 -3.38
C ILE A 86 -7.52 -9.95 -1.95
N GLY A 87 -8.81 -9.67 -1.83
CA GLY A 87 -9.51 -9.55 -0.56
C GLY A 87 -9.23 -8.24 0.18
N MET A 88 -9.25 -8.30 1.50
CA MET A 88 -8.95 -7.18 2.40
C MET A 88 -7.75 -7.54 3.29
N ARG A 89 -7.21 -6.56 4.02
CA ARG A 89 -6.15 -6.84 5.00
C ARG A 89 -6.58 -7.81 6.10
N LYS A 90 -7.88 -7.91 6.37
CA LYS A 90 -8.50 -8.84 7.31
C LYS A 90 -9.22 -9.93 6.54
N ASP A 91 -9.15 -11.15 7.06
CA ASP A 91 -9.79 -12.33 6.48
C ASP A 91 -11.33 -12.26 6.52
N GLN A 92 -11.97 -13.16 5.78
CA GLN A 92 -13.44 -13.19 5.71
C GLN A 92 -14.08 -13.58 7.04
N PHE A 93 -13.44 -14.44 7.85
CA PHE A 93 -13.92 -14.77 9.19
C PHE A 93 -14.06 -13.52 10.09
N TYR A 94 -13.06 -12.63 10.07
CA TYR A 94 -13.13 -11.36 10.81
C TYR A 94 -14.22 -10.44 10.26
N LEU A 95 -14.31 -10.32 8.93
CA LEU A 95 -15.27 -9.43 8.29
C LEU A 95 -16.72 -9.88 8.53
N GLU A 96 -17.00 -11.17 8.46
CA GLU A 96 -18.30 -11.76 8.78
C GLU A 96 -18.69 -11.50 10.23
N LYS A 97 -17.80 -11.81 11.17
CA LYS A 97 -18.05 -11.56 12.59
C LYS A 97 -18.33 -10.08 12.88
N LYS A 98 -17.69 -9.18 12.15
CA LYS A 98 -17.77 -7.74 12.41
C LYS A 98 -18.93 -7.05 11.69
N PHE A 99 -19.26 -7.48 10.48
CA PHE A 99 -20.18 -6.76 9.60
C PHE A 99 -21.35 -7.60 9.08
N GLY A 100 -21.36 -8.90 9.38
CA GLY A 100 -22.29 -9.86 8.79
C GLY A 100 -21.85 -10.34 7.41
N ILE A 101 -22.41 -11.48 6.98
CA ILE A 101 -22.00 -12.18 5.75
C ILE A 101 -22.18 -11.34 4.48
N GLU A 102 -23.26 -10.57 4.37
CA GLU A 102 -23.52 -9.79 3.15
C GLU A 102 -22.49 -8.67 2.94
N LYS A 103 -22.14 -7.95 4.02
CA LYS A 103 -21.07 -6.94 3.94
C LYS A 103 -19.70 -7.59 3.72
N ALA A 104 -19.45 -8.76 4.30
CA ALA A 104 -18.23 -9.51 4.06
C ALA A 104 -18.10 -9.94 2.59
N LYS A 105 -19.19 -10.41 1.95
CA LYS A 105 -19.26 -10.70 0.51
C LYS A 105 -19.02 -9.47 -0.36
N PHE A 106 -19.59 -8.32 0.01
CA PHE A 106 -19.28 -7.05 -0.65
C PHE A 106 -17.77 -6.74 -0.62
N PHE A 107 -17.15 -6.80 0.56
CA PHE A 107 -15.71 -6.53 0.69
C PHE A 107 -14.85 -7.54 -0.07
N TRP A 108 -15.24 -8.82 -0.07
CA TRP A 108 -14.57 -9.84 -0.87
C TRP A 108 -14.60 -9.50 -2.36
N LYS A 109 -15.79 -9.19 -2.89
CA LYS A 109 -15.97 -8.79 -4.28
C LYS A 109 -15.12 -7.57 -4.63
N VAL A 110 -15.12 -6.54 -3.78
CA VAL A 110 -14.28 -5.35 -3.99
C VAL A 110 -12.80 -5.72 -4.05
N GLY A 111 -12.33 -6.64 -3.20
CA GLY A 111 -10.94 -7.10 -3.21
C GLY A 111 -10.56 -7.81 -4.53
N LEU A 112 -11.43 -8.66 -5.06
CA LEU A 112 -11.26 -9.30 -6.37
C LEU A 112 -11.26 -8.26 -7.50
N ASP A 113 -12.27 -7.39 -7.52
CA ASP A 113 -12.44 -6.35 -8.53
C ASP A 113 -11.25 -5.37 -8.49
N ALA A 114 -10.63 -5.13 -7.32
CA ALA A 114 -9.45 -4.29 -7.18
C ALA A 114 -8.23 -4.86 -7.90
N VAL A 115 -7.95 -6.16 -7.75
CA VAL A 115 -6.83 -6.79 -8.46
C VAL A 115 -7.10 -6.86 -9.96
N SER A 116 -8.30 -7.28 -10.36
CA SER A 116 -8.70 -7.31 -11.77
C SER A 116 -8.57 -5.93 -12.42
N ASN A 117 -9.01 -4.87 -11.74
CA ASN A 117 -8.88 -3.50 -12.23
C ASN A 117 -7.43 -3.10 -12.46
N VAL A 118 -6.49 -3.50 -11.60
CA VAL A 118 -5.05 -3.22 -11.81
C VAL A 118 -4.52 -3.96 -13.03
N VAL A 119 -4.83 -5.25 -13.17
CA VAL A 119 -4.39 -6.06 -14.33
C VAL A 119 -4.93 -5.46 -15.63
N ASN A 120 -6.22 -5.10 -15.67
CA ASN A 120 -6.85 -4.46 -16.82
C ASN A 120 -6.19 -3.12 -17.19
N LEU A 121 -5.81 -2.30 -16.18
CA LEU A 121 -5.10 -1.04 -16.43
C LEU A 121 -3.69 -1.26 -16.98
N ILE A 122 -2.98 -2.27 -16.46
CA ILE A 122 -1.65 -2.66 -16.95
C ILE A 122 -1.75 -3.08 -18.42
N GLU A 123 -2.71 -3.93 -18.78
CA GLU A 123 -2.92 -4.38 -20.15
C GLU A 123 -3.34 -3.23 -21.06
N LYS A 124 -4.36 -2.45 -20.66
CA LYS A 124 -4.91 -1.33 -21.44
C LYS A 124 -3.84 -0.31 -21.80
N TYR A 125 -2.98 0.03 -20.85
CA TYR A 125 -1.95 1.06 -21.03
C TYR A 125 -0.56 0.49 -21.31
N LYS A 126 -0.45 -0.83 -21.50
CA LYS A 126 0.79 -1.55 -21.82
C LYS A 126 1.94 -1.23 -20.85
N ILE A 127 1.63 -1.22 -19.55
CA ILE A 127 2.58 -0.82 -18.51
C ILE A 127 3.54 -1.97 -18.21
N ASP A 128 4.80 -1.85 -18.61
CA ASP A 128 5.85 -2.78 -18.17
C ASP A 128 6.20 -2.54 -16.70
N CYS A 129 5.53 -3.27 -15.81
CA CYS A 129 5.78 -3.23 -14.37
C CYS A 129 6.25 -4.57 -13.81
N ALA A 130 6.79 -5.45 -14.66
CA ALA A 130 7.24 -6.79 -14.26
C ALA A 130 6.16 -7.61 -13.53
N LEU A 131 4.92 -7.57 -14.04
CA LEU A 131 3.79 -8.31 -13.47
C LEU A 131 4.04 -9.83 -13.51
N ARG A 132 3.84 -10.50 -12.38
CA ARG A 132 3.97 -11.95 -12.22
C ARG A 132 2.82 -12.49 -11.41
N GLN A 133 2.26 -13.62 -11.84
CA GLN A 133 1.12 -14.24 -11.19
C GLN A 133 1.53 -15.02 -9.94
N GLY A 134 0.62 -15.03 -8.97
CA GLY A 134 0.71 -15.80 -7.73
C GLY A 134 1.24 -15.00 -6.55
N VAL A 135 0.54 -15.12 -5.42
CA VAL A 135 1.08 -14.82 -4.09
C VAL A 135 0.83 -16.01 -3.18
N LEU A 136 1.91 -16.58 -2.64
CA LEU A 136 1.90 -17.70 -1.72
C LEU A 136 1.91 -17.19 -0.28
N HIS A 137 0.88 -17.56 0.48
CA HIS A 137 0.84 -17.36 1.92
C HIS A 137 1.49 -18.57 2.59
N VAL A 138 2.48 -18.36 3.47
CA VAL A 138 3.23 -19.44 4.12
C VAL A 138 3.02 -19.44 5.63
N GLY A 139 2.69 -20.61 6.18
CA GLY A 139 2.42 -20.81 7.60
C GLY A 139 3.71 -21.02 8.38
N ASN A 140 3.92 -20.25 9.44
CA ASN A 140 5.06 -20.39 10.35
C ASN A 140 4.83 -21.36 11.51
N THR A 141 3.61 -21.87 11.68
CA THR A 141 3.22 -22.73 12.80
C THR A 141 2.35 -23.88 12.34
N LYS A 142 2.25 -24.93 13.16
CA LYS A 142 1.30 -26.03 12.94
C LYS A 142 -0.16 -25.58 12.94
N LYS A 143 -0.50 -24.47 13.62
CA LYS A 143 -1.87 -23.93 13.64
C LYS A 143 -2.26 -23.35 12.26
N ASP A 144 -1.29 -22.82 11.52
CA ASP A 144 -1.52 -22.28 10.18
C ASP A 144 -1.95 -23.36 9.18
N TYR A 145 -1.54 -24.62 9.41
CA TYR A 145 -2.00 -25.77 8.62
C TYR A 145 -3.53 -25.86 8.61
N LYS A 146 -4.14 -25.90 9.80
CA LYS A 146 -5.59 -26.02 9.94
C LYS A 146 -6.30 -24.76 9.46
N TYR A 147 -5.74 -23.59 9.77
CA TYR A 147 -6.33 -22.32 9.35
C TYR A 147 -6.45 -22.21 7.82
N PHE A 148 -5.42 -22.58 7.05
CA PHE A 148 -5.51 -22.52 5.58
C PHE A 148 -6.52 -23.51 4.99
N GLN A 149 -6.64 -24.71 5.56
CA GLN A 149 -7.68 -25.66 5.13
C GLN A 149 -9.07 -25.12 5.42
N ASP A 150 -9.30 -24.66 6.65
CA ASP A 150 -10.57 -24.06 7.07
C ASP A 150 -10.92 -22.83 6.20
N GLU A 151 -9.93 -21.99 5.86
CA GLU A 151 -10.11 -20.85 4.96
C GLU A 151 -10.51 -21.29 3.54
N ILE A 152 -9.80 -22.25 2.95
CA ILE A 152 -10.13 -22.77 1.61
C ILE A 152 -11.56 -23.31 1.61
N GLU A 153 -11.91 -24.23 2.50
CA GLU A 153 -13.24 -24.83 2.58
C GLU A 153 -14.34 -23.77 2.77
N HIS A 154 -14.09 -22.79 3.65
CA HIS A 154 -15.03 -21.70 3.91
C HIS A 154 -15.25 -20.81 2.68
N MET A 155 -14.17 -20.47 1.98
CA MET A 155 -14.23 -19.63 0.78
C MET A 155 -14.89 -20.35 -0.39
N GLN A 156 -14.66 -21.66 -0.55
CA GLN A 156 -15.37 -22.48 -1.53
C GLN A 156 -16.87 -22.50 -1.23
N LYS A 157 -17.25 -22.80 0.01
CA LYS A 157 -18.65 -22.98 0.42
C LYS A 157 -19.46 -21.68 0.41
N ASN A 158 -18.90 -20.58 0.93
CA ASN A 158 -19.68 -19.36 1.20
C ASN A 158 -19.47 -18.25 0.17
N TYR A 159 -18.40 -18.34 -0.62
CA TYR A 159 -18.01 -17.33 -1.61
C TYR A 159 -17.81 -17.89 -3.03
N ASN A 160 -17.98 -19.20 -3.23
CA ASN A 160 -17.74 -19.89 -4.49
C ASN A 160 -16.34 -19.64 -5.07
N TYR A 161 -15.34 -19.47 -4.19
CA TYR A 161 -13.97 -19.16 -4.59
C TYR A 161 -13.07 -20.39 -4.47
N ASN A 162 -12.57 -20.87 -5.61
CA ASN A 162 -11.83 -22.14 -5.72
C ASN A 162 -10.37 -21.96 -6.18
N ASN A 163 -9.90 -20.74 -6.43
CA ASN A 163 -8.59 -20.46 -7.05
C ASN A 163 -7.42 -20.44 -6.04
N TYR A 164 -7.48 -21.36 -5.08
CA TYR A 164 -6.41 -21.66 -4.15
C TYR A 164 -5.64 -22.91 -4.59
N GLU A 165 -4.37 -22.99 -4.21
CA GLU A 165 -3.62 -24.25 -4.22
C GLU A 165 -2.92 -24.41 -2.87
N TYR A 166 -3.11 -25.57 -2.26
CA TYR A 166 -2.62 -25.85 -0.92
C TYR A 166 -1.35 -26.67 -0.94
N PHE A 167 -0.43 -26.37 -0.03
CA PHE A 167 0.79 -27.12 0.22
C PHE A 167 0.84 -27.50 1.69
N ASP A 168 0.95 -28.78 1.95
CA ASP A 168 1.20 -29.30 3.29
C ASP A 168 2.68 -29.14 3.69
N HIS A 169 3.03 -29.67 4.86
CA HIS A 169 4.40 -29.62 5.38
C HIS A 169 5.43 -30.29 4.46
N ASN A 170 5.03 -31.32 3.73
CA ASN A 170 5.95 -32.08 2.88
C ASN A 170 6.21 -31.37 1.55
N SER A 171 5.18 -30.74 0.98
CA SER A 171 5.22 -30.09 -0.33
C SER A 171 5.63 -28.61 -0.27
N ILE A 172 5.45 -27.92 0.87
CA ILE A 172 5.78 -26.49 0.96
C ILE A 172 7.27 -26.20 0.74
N ARG A 173 8.15 -27.11 1.15
CA ARG A 173 9.60 -26.96 0.97
C ARG A 173 10.00 -26.98 -0.52
N ASP A 174 9.28 -27.72 -1.34
CA ASP A 174 9.52 -27.77 -2.78
C ASP A 174 9.10 -26.47 -3.47
N GLU A 175 8.15 -25.74 -2.90
CA GLU A 175 7.69 -24.45 -3.42
C GLU A 175 8.55 -23.29 -2.93
N VAL A 176 8.92 -23.30 -1.66
CA VAL A 176 9.82 -22.34 -1.04
C VAL A 176 10.87 -23.09 -0.24
N ASN A 177 12.12 -23.07 -0.73
CA ASN A 177 13.23 -23.83 -0.15
C ASN A 177 13.71 -23.22 1.17
N SER A 178 12.93 -23.43 2.23
CA SER A 178 13.14 -22.90 3.57
C SER A 178 12.55 -23.85 4.61
N ASP A 179 13.34 -24.20 5.62
CA ASP A 179 12.91 -25.05 6.73
C ASP A 179 11.95 -24.35 7.72
N ARG A 180 11.55 -23.10 7.45
CA ARG A 180 10.72 -22.29 8.37
C ARG A 180 9.21 -22.53 8.29
N TYR A 181 8.74 -23.18 7.23
CA TYR A 181 7.33 -23.16 6.85
C TYR A 181 6.69 -24.54 7.04
N PHE A 182 5.48 -24.55 7.59
CA PHE A 182 4.72 -25.76 7.90
C PHE A 182 3.61 -26.05 6.88
N SER A 183 3.20 -25.04 6.11
CA SER A 183 2.15 -25.13 5.11
C SER A 183 2.21 -23.91 4.19
N GLY A 184 1.50 -23.97 3.06
CA GLY A 184 1.28 -22.82 2.21
C GLY A 184 -0.07 -22.84 1.50
N MET A 185 -0.52 -21.66 1.11
CA MET A 185 -1.74 -21.44 0.34
C MET A 185 -1.44 -20.43 -0.76
N LEU A 186 -1.42 -20.87 -2.02
CA LEU A 186 -1.18 -20.03 -3.18
C LEU A 186 -2.50 -19.45 -3.68
N LEU A 187 -2.55 -18.12 -3.78
CA LEU A 187 -3.65 -17.38 -4.38
C LEU A 187 -3.32 -17.13 -5.86
N LYS A 188 -4.02 -17.81 -6.77
CA LYS A 188 -3.75 -17.75 -8.22
C LYS A 188 -4.22 -16.44 -8.87
N ASP A 189 -5.20 -15.78 -8.26
CA ASP A 189 -5.70 -14.47 -8.72
C ASP A 189 -4.96 -13.28 -8.10
N SER A 190 -3.92 -13.55 -7.31
CA SER A 190 -3.01 -12.51 -6.81
C SER A 190 -1.77 -12.42 -7.69
N TYR A 191 -1.05 -11.31 -7.61
CA TYR A 191 0.14 -11.05 -8.42
C TYR A 191 1.22 -10.37 -7.59
N HIS A 192 2.40 -10.21 -8.16
CA HIS A 192 3.38 -9.24 -7.71
C HIS A 192 3.96 -8.46 -8.87
N LEU A 193 4.46 -7.26 -8.59
CA LEU A 193 4.94 -6.31 -9.61
C LEU A 193 5.91 -5.27 -9.01
N ASN A 194 6.58 -4.50 -9.87
CA ASN A 194 7.31 -3.30 -9.50
C ASN A 194 6.34 -2.11 -9.33
N PRO A 195 6.08 -1.65 -8.09
CA PRO A 195 4.98 -0.71 -7.83
C PRO A 195 5.30 0.72 -8.28
N LEU A 196 6.58 1.10 -8.39
CA LEU A 196 6.96 2.40 -8.94
C LEU A 196 6.73 2.44 -10.45
N LYS A 197 7.11 1.38 -11.18
CA LYS A 197 6.82 1.24 -12.62
C LYS A 197 5.32 1.32 -12.90
N LEU A 198 4.49 0.63 -12.10
CA LEU A 198 3.03 0.76 -12.19
C LEU A 198 2.57 2.21 -11.96
N THR A 199 3.09 2.87 -10.92
CA THR A 199 2.71 4.25 -10.59
C THR A 199 3.09 5.22 -11.71
N TYR A 200 4.29 5.08 -12.29
CA TYR A 200 4.73 5.89 -13.42
C TYR A 200 3.91 5.65 -14.67
N GLY A 201 3.69 4.38 -15.06
CA GLY A 201 2.86 4.08 -16.22
C GLY A 201 1.44 4.66 -16.11
N LEU A 202 0.84 4.63 -14.92
CA LEU A 202 -0.47 5.27 -14.70
C LEU A 202 -0.39 6.81 -14.71
N ALA A 203 0.68 7.40 -14.16
CA ALA A 203 0.87 8.85 -14.15
C ALA A 203 1.15 9.41 -15.56
N GLU A 204 1.86 8.67 -16.41
CA GLU A 204 2.05 9.01 -17.82
C GLU A 204 0.71 9.11 -18.55
N GLN A 205 -0.24 8.23 -18.24
CA GLN A 205 -1.58 8.31 -18.80
C GLN A 205 -2.38 9.52 -18.28
N CYS A 206 -2.14 9.97 -17.05
CA CYS A 206 -2.70 11.23 -16.58
C CYS A 206 -2.20 12.41 -17.45
N LEU A 207 -0.89 12.47 -17.69
CA LEU A 207 -0.28 13.51 -18.52
C LEU A 207 -0.80 13.45 -19.96
N ALA A 208 -0.90 12.24 -20.54
CA ALA A 208 -1.46 12.03 -21.88
C ALA A 208 -2.93 12.48 -21.98
N ASN A 209 -3.68 12.41 -20.88
CA ASN A 209 -5.06 12.91 -20.80
C ASN A 209 -5.14 14.41 -20.46
N GLY A 210 -4.03 15.16 -20.52
CA GLY A 210 -4.00 16.60 -20.29
C GLY A 210 -4.14 17.02 -18.82
N ILE A 211 -3.92 16.10 -17.87
CA ILE A 211 -3.98 16.40 -16.44
C ILE A 211 -2.67 17.05 -16.01
N ASN A 212 -2.76 18.21 -15.36
CA ASN A 212 -1.58 18.90 -14.83
C ASN A 212 -1.11 18.25 -13.52
N ILE A 213 0.16 17.88 -13.46
CA ILE A 213 0.80 17.39 -12.24
C ILE A 213 1.87 18.42 -11.82
N TYR A 214 1.79 18.92 -10.60
CA TYR A 214 2.78 19.82 -10.02
C TYR A 214 3.57 19.11 -8.94
N GLU A 215 4.85 18.87 -9.21
CA GLU A 215 5.78 18.28 -8.25
C GLU A 215 6.40 19.36 -7.35
N ASN A 216 6.99 18.97 -6.23
CA ASN A 216 7.59 19.88 -5.24
C ASN A 216 6.63 21.00 -4.78
N SER A 217 5.33 20.71 -4.76
CA SER A 217 4.24 21.66 -4.54
C SER A 217 3.35 21.15 -3.40
N PRO A 218 3.85 21.14 -2.14
CA PRO A 218 3.10 20.62 -1.01
C PRO A 218 1.86 21.47 -0.74
N ALA A 219 0.72 20.83 -0.45
CA ALA A 219 -0.43 21.53 0.09
C ALA A 219 -0.20 21.84 1.59
N ASP A 220 -0.23 23.13 1.93
CA ASP A 220 0.05 23.62 3.28
C ASP A 220 -1.21 23.76 4.13
N LYS A 221 -2.30 24.19 3.50
CA LYS A 221 -3.56 24.53 4.15
C LYS A 221 -4.72 24.38 3.18
N ILE A 222 -5.86 23.92 3.68
CA ILE A 222 -7.11 23.82 2.93
C ILE A 222 -8.17 24.63 3.68
N VAL A 223 -8.87 25.51 2.98
CA VAL A 223 -9.92 26.37 3.53
C VAL A 223 -11.18 26.23 2.68
N ASP A 224 -12.31 26.06 3.34
CA ASP A 224 -13.62 26.12 2.68
C ASP A 224 -14.17 27.55 2.79
N ASN A 225 -14.43 28.21 1.65
CA ASN A 225 -15.05 29.54 1.61
C ASN A 225 -16.55 29.51 1.25
N GLN A 226 -17.21 28.36 1.45
CA GLN A 226 -18.58 28.02 1.07
C GLN A 226 -18.79 27.79 -0.44
N LYS A 227 -18.25 28.66 -1.31
CA LYS A 227 -18.38 28.54 -2.78
C LYS A 227 -17.46 27.47 -3.37
N GLU A 228 -16.20 27.47 -2.94
CA GLU A 228 -15.13 26.61 -3.43
C GLU A 228 -14.18 26.25 -2.28
N VAL A 229 -13.24 25.35 -2.56
CA VAL A 229 -12.17 24.99 -1.64
C VAL A 229 -10.88 25.66 -2.11
N ILE A 230 -10.23 26.35 -1.18
CA ILE A 230 -8.97 27.07 -1.37
C ILE A 230 -7.83 26.24 -0.80
N ILE A 231 -6.88 25.86 -1.65
CA ILE A 231 -5.68 25.11 -1.26
C ILE A 231 -4.48 26.06 -1.37
N HIS A 232 -3.73 26.21 -0.29
CA HIS A 232 -2.49 26.97 -0.27
C HIS A 232 -1.30 26.04 -0.54
N SER A 233 -0.39 26.45 -1.43
CA SER A 233 0.89 25.81 -1.66
C SER A 233 1.99 26.87 -1.81
N GLY A 234 2.75 27.10 -0.74
CA GLY A 234 3.69 28.20 -0.62
C GLY A 234 3.00 29.55 -0.77
N LYS A 235 3.40 30.32 -1.79
CA LYS A 235 2.81 31.63 -2.13
C LYS A 235 1.59 31.52 -3.06
N ASN A 236 1.36 30.34 -3.63
CA ASN A 236 0.35 30.11 -4.65
C ASN A 236 -0.92 29.50 -4.04
N ILE A 237 -2.03 29.76 -4.73
CA ILE A 237 -3.36 29.32 -4.34
C ILE A 237 -4.00 28.55 -5.48
N ILE A 238 -4.64 27.43 -5.13
CA ILE A 238 -5.48 26.64 -6.01
C ILE A 238 -6.92 26.81 -5.54
N LYS A 239 -7.80 27.18 -6.47
CA LYS A 239 -9.25 27.23 -6.27
C LYS A 239 -9.87 26.00 -6.91
N ALA A 240 -10.58 25.20 -6.13
CA ALA A 240 -11.17 23.95 -6.61
C ALA A 240 -12.62 23.77 -6.16
N LYS A 241 -13.48 23.27 -7.06
CA LYS A 241 -14.86 22.89 -6.69
C LYS A 241 -14.87 21.63 -5.83
N LYS A 242 -14.04 20.65 -6.18
CA LYS A 242 -13.84 19.40 -5.45
C LYS A 242 -12.37 19.16 -5.13
N VAL A 243 -12.10 18.54 -3.99
CA VAL A 243 -10.75 18.17 -3.55
C VAL A 243 -10.68 16.68 -3.21
N ILE A 244 -9.62 16.02 -3.65
CA ILE A 244 -9.34 14.61 -3.32
C ILE A 244 -8.02 14.51 -2.57
N ILE A 245 -8.00 13.79 -1.46
CA ILE A 245 -6.80 13.60 -0.63
C ILE A 245 -6.30 12.16 -0.77
N GLY A 246 -5.13 12.02 -1.40
CA GLY A 246 -4.41 10.76 -1.63
C GLY A 246 -3.10 10.65 -0.84
N CYS A 247 -2.96 11.33 0.30
CA CYS A 247 -1.68 11.48 1.01
C CYS A 247 -1.27 10.25 1.86
N ASN A 248 -2.14 9.27 2.07
CA ASN A 248 -1.88 8.10 2.93
C ASN A 248 -1.23 8.45 4.30
N GLY A 249 -0.03 7.92 4.57
CA GLY A 249 0.73 8.16 5.80
C GLY A 249 1.31 9.57 5.95
N TYR A 250 1.22 10.40 4.90
CA TYR A 250 1.84 11.72 4.79
C TYR A 250 0.85 12.88 5.01
N LEU A 251 -0.32 12.60 5.60
CA LEU A 251 -1.39 13.58 5.81
C LEU A 251 -1.00 14.72 6.77
N ASP A 252 -0.04 14.49 7.67
CA ASP A 252 0.33 15.39 8.76
C ASP A 252 -0.91 16.02 9.42
N ASN A 253 -0.98 17.35 9.49
CA ASN A 253 -2.09 18.10 10.06
C ASN A 253 -3.05 18.66 8.99
N LEU A 254 -2.91 18.27 7.72
CA LEU A 254 -3.66 18.86 6.60
C LEU A 254 -5.18 18.77 6.80
N LEU A 255 -5.65 17.66 7.38
CA LEU A 255 -7.06 17.43 7.74
C LEU A 255 -7.29 17.45 9.28
N GLY A 256 -6.45 18.16 10.03
CA GLY A 256 -6.57 18.33 11.46
C GLY A 256 -6.65 17.00 12.23
N SER A 257 -7.79 16.74 12.87
CA SER A 257 -7.97 15.57 13.75
C SER A 257 -8.08 14.24 13.01
N LYS A 258 -8.28 14.23 11.68
CA LYS A 258 -8.43 13.00 10.88
C LYS A 258 -7.17 12.12 10.87
N ARG A 259 -6.00 12.71 11.07
CA ARG A 259 -4.75 11.95 11.28
C ARG A 259 -4.79 11.02 12.49
N ASN A 260 -5.71 11.19 13.43
CA ASN A 260 -5.83 10.38 14.65
C ASN A 260 -6.56 9.05 14.44
N TYR A 261 -7.05 8.77 13.23
CA TYR A 261 -7.67 7.47 12.91
C TYR A 261 -6.66 6.43 12.38
N PHE A 262 -5.43 6.85 12.10
CA PHE A 262 -4.38 5.95 11.63
C PHE A 262 -3.02 6.28 12.23
N MET A 263 -2.09 5.36 12.06
CA MET A 263 -0.71 5.40 12.53
C MET A 263 0.23 5.35 11.33
N PRO A 264 1.11 6.35 11.12
CA PRO A 264 2.20 6.19 10.18
C PRO A 264 3.23 5.23 10.78
N ILE A 265 3.57 4.21 10.02
CA ILE A 265 4.65 3.27 10.35
C ILE A 265 5.61 3.19 9.18
N ASN A 266 6.86 2.81 9.48
CA ASN A 266 7.88 2.62 8.46
C ASN A 266 8.13 1.12 8.29
N ASN A 267 8.13 0.68 7.04
CA ASN A 267 8.49 -0.67 6.63
C ASN A 267 9.73 -0.60 5.72
N TYR A 268 10.55 -1.65 5.67
CA TYR A 268 11.85 -1.66 5.03
C TYR A 268 12.02 -2.86 4.13
N ILE A 269 12.69 -2.64 3.01
CA ILE A 269 13.00 -3.64 2.00
C ILE A 269 14.49 -3.58 1.71
N ILE A 270 15.07 -4.74 1.43
CA ILE A 270 16.40 -4.89 0.86
C ILE A 270 16.30 -5.59 -0.49
N ALA A 271 17.26 -5.34 -1.38
CA ALA A 271 17.45 -6.13 -2.58
C ALA A 271 18.89 -6.63 -2.66
N THR A 272 19.04 -7.93 -2.95
CA THR A 272 20.35 -8.54 -3.21
C THR A 272 20.94 -8.03 -4.53
N GLU A 273 22.19 -8.36 -4.81
CA GLU A 273 22.69 -8.45 -6.19
C GLU A 273 21.87 -9.50 -7.00
N PRO A 274 21.88 -9.45 -8.34
CA PRO A 274 21.16 -10.44 -9.16
C PRO A 274 21.64 -11.85 -8.82
N LEU A 275 20.71 -12.74 -8.44
CA LEU A 275 21.04 -14.10 -8.03
C LEU A 275 21.08 -15.09 -9.21
N GLY A 276 20.55 -14.66 -10.36
CA GLY A 276 20.37 -15.51 -11.54
C GLY A 276 19.12 -16.38 -11.45
N LYS A 277 18.58 -16.73 -12.62
CA LYS A 277 17.33 -17.51 -12.76
C LYS A 277 17.42 -18.86 -12.06
N ASP A 278 18.54 -19.56 -12.19
CA ASP A 278 18.68 -20.93 -11.66
C ASP A 278 18.60 -20.97 -10.13
N LEU A 279 19.26 -20.04 -9.44
CA LEU A 279 19.14 -19.95 -7.99
C LEU A 279 17.77 -19.44 -7.58
N ALA A 280 17.21 -18.44 -8.28
CA ALA A 280 15.88 -17.93 -7.98
C ALA A 280 14.81 -19.03 -8.05
N SER A 281 14.84 -19.88 -9.09
CA SER A 281 13.94 -21.03 -9.24
C SER A 281 14.17 -22.13 -8.21
N LYS A 282 15.35 -22.24 -7.60
CA LYS A 282 15.60 -23.15 -6.47
C LYS A 282 15.06 -22.60 -5.15
N LEU A 283 15.02 -21.28 -4.98
CA LEU A 283 14.54 -20.62 -3.77
C LEU A 283 13.01 -20.51 -3.74
N ILE A 284 12.41 -20.10 -4.85
CA ILE A 284 10.95 -19.97 -5.03
C ILE A 284 10.58 -20.54 -6.39
N LYS A 285 10.10 -21.77 -6.41
CA LYS A 285 9.91 -22.58 -7.62
C LYS A 285 9.07 -21.89 -8.70
N ARG A 286 7.95 -21.29 -8.30
CA ARG A 286 7.00 -20.63 -9.22
C ARG A 286 7.26 -19.15 -9.45
N ASN A 287 8.31 -18.58 -8.85
CA ASN A 287 8.56 -17.13 -8.88
C ASN A 287 7.31 -16.29 -8.49
N CYS A 288 6.52 -16.79 -7.55
CA CYS A 288 5.40 -16.06 -6.96
C CYS A 288 5.91 -15.08 -5.88
N GLY A 289 5.07 -14.14 -5.47
CA GLY A 289 5.31 -13.39 -4.24
C GLY A 289 5.06 -14.29 -3.05
N VAL A 290 5.77 -14.09 -1.94
CA VAL A 290 5.57 -14.84 -0.70
C VAL A 290 5.29 -13.88 0.44
N ILE A 291 4.32 -14.22 1.30
CA ILE A 291 3.99 -13.50 2.54
C ILE A 291 3.77 -14.54 3.63
N ASP A 292 4.29 -14.34 4.83
CA ASP A 292 4.06 -15.28 5.92
C ASP A 292 2.92 -14.92 6.89
N SER A 293 2.62 -15.84 7.81
CA SER A 293 1.53 -15.73 8.79
C SER A 293 1.85 -14.91 10.04
N ARG A 294 3.05 -14.32 10.18
CA ARG A 294 3.42 -13.57 11.39
C ARG A 294 2.61 -12.28 11.51
N PHE A 295 2.50 -11.74 12.72
CA PHE A 295 1.94 -10.40 12.88
C PHE A 295 2.83 -9.33 12.22
N MET A 296 4.13 -9.38 12.51
CA MET A 296 5.14 -8.65 11.73
C MET A 296 5.61 -9.56 10.60
N ILE A 297 4.94 -9.46 9.46
CA ILE A 297 5.16 -10.32 8.29
C ILE A 297 6.58 -10.19 7.74
N ASP A 298 7.16 -11.29 7.26
CA ASP A 298 8.11 -11.20 6.14
C ASP A 298 7.34 -11.36 4.84
N TYR A 299 7.78 -10.62 3.83
CA TYR A 299 7.30 -10.76 2.47
C TYR A 299 8.47 -10.62 1.52
N TYR A 300 8.47 -11.41 0.45
CA TYR A 300 9.56 -11.38 -0.50
C TYR A 300 9.13 -11.88 -1.87
N ARG A 301 9.92 -11.52 -2.89
CA ARG A 301 9.72 -11.88 -4.29
C ARG A 301 11.01 -11.61 -5.07
N PHE A 302 11.10 -12.14 -6.29
CA PHE A 302 12.16 -11.71 -7.19
C PHE A 302 11.78 -10.45 -7.99
N SER A 303 12.78 -9.66 -8.34
CA SER A 303 12.68 -8.63 -9.38
C SER A 303 12.73 -9.23 -10.78
N GLU A 304 12.52 -8.37 -11.78
CA GLU A 304 12.69 -8.65 -13.21
C GLU A 304 14.06 -9.21 -13.59
N ASP A 305 15.12 -8.89 -12.83
CA ASP A 305 16.50 -9.36 -13.02
C ASP A 305 16.94 -10.38 -11.94
N TYR A 306 15.99 -11.03 -11.26
CA TYR A 306 16.24 -12.10 -10.28
C TYR A 306 17.04 -11.68 -9.04
N ARG A 307 16.88 -10.44 -8.57
CA ARG A 307 17.29 -10.04 -7.22
C ARG A 307 16.21 -10.46 -6.24
N LEU A 308 16.58 -10.97 -5.06
CA LEU A 308 15.59 -11.19 -4.02
C LEU A 308 15.27 -9.85 -3.35
N LEU A 309 14.03 -9.40 -3.49
CA LEU A 309 13.49 -8.27 -2.74
C LEU A 309 12.86 -8.84 -1.47
N PHE A 310 13.41 -8.47 -0.31
CA PHE A 310 12.97 -8.98 0.97
C PHE A 310 12.51 -7.83 1.86
N GLY A 311 11.24 -7.86 2.25
CA GLY A 311 10.63 -6.95 3.20
C GLY A 311 10.56 -7.58 4.58
N GLY A 312 11.00 -6.80 5.58
CA GLY A 312 11.18 -7.27 6.94
C GLY A 312 10.33 -6.51 7.97
N PRO A 313 10.66 -6.65 9.26
CA PRO A 313 9.84 -6.11 10.34
C PRO A 313 9.64 -4.60 10.21
N GLU A 314 8.49 -4.14 10.67
CA GLU A 314 8.11 -2.73 10.66
C GLU A 314 8.61 -2.02 11.91
N THR A 315 8.93 -0.73 11.80
CA THR A 315 9.05 0.15 12.97
C THR A 315 7.80 0.98 13.12
N ILE A 316 7.17 0.89 14.28
CA ILE A 316 5.98 1.69 14.62
C ILE A 316 6.41 3.05 15.20
N THR A 317 7.28 3.72 14.46
CA THR A 317 7.67 5.11 14.72
C THR A 317 7.70 5.85 13.38
N SER A 318 7.59 7.18 13.43
CA SER A 318 7.78 8.01 12.22
C SER A 318 9.24 8.10 11.77
N HIS A 319 10.21 7.65 12.57
CA HIS A 319 11.63 7.72 12.22
C HIS A 319 12.07 6.43 11.55
N PHE A 320 12.89 6.57 10.51
CA PHE A 320 13.53 5.43 9.86
C PHE A 320 14.65 4.87 10.75
N VAL A 321 14.89 3.56 10.70
CA VAL A 321 16.07 2.95 11.33
C VAL A 321 17.35 3.48 10.67
N LYS A 322 18.46 3.49 11.42
CA LYS A 322 19.76 3.95 10.90
C LYS A 322 20.37 2.99 9.88
N ASP A 323 20.13 1.69 10.05
CA ASP A 323 20.68 0.62 9.21
C ASP A 323 19.56 -0.37 8.87
N ALA A 324 18.81 -0.04 7.81
CA ALA A 324 17.70 -0.87 7.34
C ALA A 324 18.20 -2.19 6.75
N LYS A 325 19.37 -2.15 6.11
CA LYS A 325 20.04 -3.32 5.53
C LYS A 325 20.31 -4.40 6.57
N SER A 326 20.95 -4.08 7.68
CA SER A 326 21.22 -5.04 8.77
C SER A 326 19.93 -5.48 9.47
N PHE A 327 18.97 -4.56 9.63
CA PHE A 327 17.70 -4.86 10.28
C PHE A 327 16.88 -5.92 9.53
N VAL A 328 16.76 -5.79 8.21
CA VAL A 328 15.98 -6.71 7.37
C VAL A 328 16.75 -7.99 7.04
N SER A 329 18.05 -7.91 6.75
CA SER A 329 18.85 -9.08 6.32
C SER A 329 18.88 -10.21 7.35
N LYS A 330 18.84 -9.89 8.65
CA LYS A 330 18.71 -10.88 9.74
C LYS A 330 17.48 -11.78 9.59
N ARG A 331 16.39 -11.29 8.99
CA ARG A 331 15.17 -12.06 8.74
C ARG A 331 15.30 -12.87 7.45
N MET A 332 15.84 -12.26 6.39
CA MET A 332 16.16 -12.95 5.14
C MET A 332 17.05 -14.18 5.35
N TYR A 333 18.14 -14.06 6.12
CA TYR A 333 19.05 -15.19 6.37
C TYR A 333 18.45 -16.30 7.23
N LYS A 334 17.34 -16.05 7.93
CA LYS A 334 16.60 -17.10 8.62
C LYS A 334 15.75 -17.92 7.66
N VAL A 335 15.26 -17.30 6.58
CA VAL A 335 14.48 -17.96 5.52
C VAL A 335 15.44 -18.67 4.55
N PHE A 336 16.47 -17.97 4.07
CA PHE A 336 17.44 -18.48 3.11
C PHE A 336 18.88 -18.28 3.63
N PRO A 337 19.42 -19.22 4.43
CA PRO A 337 20.75 -19.09 5.02
C PRO A 337 21.88 -18.96 3.99
N GLU A 338 21.72 -19.57 2.82
CA GLU A 338 22.70 -19.52 1.73
C GLU A 338 22.90 -18.11 1.15
N LEU A 339 21.96 -17.18 1.41
CA LEU A 339 22.05 -15.81 0.90
C LEU A 339 23.10 -14.93 1.61
N LYS A 340 23.71 -15.41 2.70
CA LYS A 340 24.78 -14.68 3.42
C LYS A 340 26.01 -14.38 2.55
N LYS A 341 26.25 -15.16 1.49
CA LYS A 341 27.38 -14.99 0.58
C LYS A 341 27.16 -13.90 -0.48
N PHE A 342 25.92 -13.43 -0.66
CA PHE A 342 25.56 -12.43 -1.65
C PHE A 342 25.51 -11.03 -1.04
N LYS A 343 25.84 -10.04 -1.85
CA LYS A 343 25.75 -8.62 -1.48
C LYS A 343 24.29 -8.19 -1.44
N ILE A 344 23.99 -7.31 -0.49
CA ILE A 344 22.77 -6.50 -0.51
C ILE A 344 23.13 -5.16 -1.15
N GLU A 345 22.64 -4.92 -2.35
CA GLU A 345 22.96 -3.72 -3.14
C GLU A 345 22.04 -2.54 -2.80
N PHE A 346 20.78 -2.83 -2.48
CA PHE A 346 19.80 -1.78 -2.18
C PHE A 346 19.15 -2.00 -0.82
N SER A 347 18.84 -0.91 -0.14
CA SER A 347 17.94 -0.88 1.00
C SER A 347 17.11 0.39 0.95
N TRP A 348 15.84 0.29 1.31
CA TRP A 348 14.98 1.46 1.43
C TRP A 348 13.84 1.20 2.41
N GLY A 349 13.23 2.26 2.91
CA GLY A 349 12.03 2.22 3.73
C GLY A 349 10.89 3.05 3.17
N GLY A 350 9.65 2.70 3.47
CA GLY A 350 8.46 3.47 3.10
C GLY A 350 7.53 3.70 4.28
N THR A 351 6.85 4.85 4.31
CA THR A 351 5.84 5.14 5.33
C THR A 351 4.45 4.74 4.83
N LEU A 352 3.73 3.95 5.61
CA LEU A 352 2.32 3.62 5.37
C LEU A 352 1.45 3.99 6.57
N ALA A 353 0.15 4.14 6.32
CA ALA A 353 -0.84 4.37 7.37
C ALA A 353 -1.57 3.08 7.75
N ILE A 354 -1.60 2.78 9.05
CA ILE A 354 -2.35 1.67 9.65
C ILE A 354 -3.51 2.21 10.46
N SER A 355 -4.73 1.79 10.16
CA SER A 355 -5.89 2.01 11.03
C SER A 355 -5.98 0.93 12.11
N ILE A 356 -6.67 1.22 13.23
CA ILE A 356 -6.79 0.27 14.36
C ILE A 356 -7.48 -1.03 13.92
N ASN A 357 -8.56 -0.94 13.14
CA ASN A 357 -9.28 -2.10 12.63
C ASN A 357 -8.62 -2.73 11.38
N ARG A 358 -7.50 -2.16 10.90
CA ARG A 358 -6.76 -2.56 9.69
C ARG A 358 -7.54 -2.45 8.38
N LEU A 359 -8.68 -1.75 8.38
CA LEU A 359 -9.48 -1.48 7.17
C LEU A 359 -9.19 -0.07 6.66
N PRO A 360 -9.31 0.17 5.34
CA PRO A 360 -9.04 1.49 4.79
C PRO A 360 -10.10 2.50 5.26
N ILE A 361 -9.69 3.75 5.35
CA ILE A 361 -10.51 4.85 5.83
C ILE A 361 -10.94 5.69 4.62
N PHE A 362 -12.25 5.80 4.44
CA PHE A 362 -12.88 6.62 3.43
C PHE A 362 -13.73 7.69 4.12
N GLY A 363 -13.88 8.84 3.47
CA GLY A 363 -14.93 9.76 3.86
C GLY A 363 -14.90 11.10 3.18
N THR A 364 -15.90 11.90 3.54
CA THR A 364 -16.11 13.25 3.04
C THR A 364 -16.07 14.29 4.15
N ILE A 365 -15.68 15.52 3.81
CA ILE A 365 -15.83 16.72 4.65
C ILE A 365 -16.20 17.93 3.78
N MET A 366 -16.39 19.10 4.40
CA MET A 366 -16.69 20.36 3.70
C MET A 366 -17.93 20.23 2.82
N ASN A 367 -19.01 19.65 3.37
CA ASN A 367 -20.26 19.37 2.65
C ASN A 367 -20.03 18.64 1.31
N GLN A 368 -19.27 17.54 1.35
CA GLN A 368 -18.90 16.73 0.19
C GLN A 368 -18.11 17.50 -0.89
N LYS A 369 -17.39 18.57 -0.53
CA LYS A 369 -16.40 19.19 -1.43
C LYS A 369 -15.04 18.55 -1.33
N LEU A 370 -14.72 17.89 -0.21
CA LEU A 370 -13.46 17.18 -0.03
C LEU A 370 -13.68 15.70 0.27
N TYR A 371 -12.96 14.84 -0.45
CA TYR A 371 -13.00 13.38 -0.35
C TYR A 371 -11.62 12.85 0.01
N TYR A 372 -11.55 11.77 0.80
CA TYR A 372 -10.29 11.11 1.12
C TYR A 372 -10.46 9.60 1.16
N ALA A 373 -9.41 8.89 0.72
CA ALA A 373 -9.27 7.44 0.87
C ALA A 373 -7.81 7.14 1.22
N HIS A 374 -7.58 6.53 2.38
CA HIS A 374 -6.22 6.28 2.89
C HIS A 374 -6.17 5.15 3.93
N ALA A 375 -5.01 4.95 4.56
CA ALA A 375 -4.82 3.99 5.64
C ALA A 375 -5.13 2.53 5.27
N TYR A 376 -4.73 2.14 4.06
CA TYR A 376 -4.88 0.79 3.52
C TYR A 376 -4.12 -0.30 4.30
N SER A 377 -3.43 0.04 5.41
CA SER A 377 -2.96 -0.90 6.41
C SER A 377 -2.09 -2.05 5.87
N GLY A 378 -1.21 -1.73 4.91
CA GLY A 378 -0.29 -2.67 4.27
C GLY A 378 -0.89 -3.45 3.10
N HIS A 379 -2.18 -3.26 2.78
CA HIS A 379 -2.86 -3.88 1.66
C HIS A 379 -3.33 -2.82 0.65
N GLY A 380 -2.39 -1.95 0.25
CA GLY A 380 -2.69 -0.74 -0.51
C GLY A 380 -2.53 -0.83 -2.02
N LEU A 381 -1.81 -1.82 -2.56
CA LEU A 381 -1.43 -1.82 -3.97
C LEU A 381 -2.66 -1.84 -4.89
N ALA A 382 -3.55 -2.83 -4.72
CA ALA A 382 -4.83 -2.90 -5.42
C ALA A 382 -5.83 -1.87 -4.87
N MET A 383 -6.02 -1.86 -3.54
CA MET A 383 -7.08 -1.09 -2.89
C MET A 383 -6.93 0.42 -2.98
N SER A 384 -5.72 0.96 -3.16
CA SER A 384 -5.55 2.40 -3.39
C SER A 384 -6.02 2.84 -4.77
N ILE A 385 -5.75 2.02 -5.79
CA ILE A 385 -6.26 2.25 -7.16
C ILE A 385 -7.78 2.12 -7.15
N MET A 386 -8.32 1.07 -6.52
CA MET A 386 -9.78 0.93 -6.37
C MET A 386 -10.39 2.07 -5.56
N GLY A 387 -9.74 2.52 -4.49
CA GLY A 387 -10.19 3.66 -3.69
C GLY A 387 -10.24 4.96 -4.50
N GLY A 388 -9.25 5.19 -5.36
CA GLY A 388 -9.24 6.34 -6.27
C GLY A 388 -10.40 6.29 -7.26
N LYS A 389 -10.71 5.11 -7.82
CA LYS A 389 -11.86 4.86 -8.68
C LYS A 389 -13.19 5.12 -7.94
N MET A 390 -13.36 4.58 -6.74
CA MET A 390 -14.57 4.80 -5.93
C MET A 390 -14.79 6.26 -5.58
N VAL A 391 -13.73 7.03 -5.29
CA VAL A 391 -13.84 8.49 -5.08
C VAL A 391 -14.34 9.18 -6.34
N ALA A 392 -13.79 8.84 -7.52
CA ALA A 392 -14.24 9.41 -8.78
C ALA A 392 -15.70 9.05 -9.06
N GLU A 393 -16.09 7.79 -8.88
CA GLU A 393 -17.48 7.34 -9.03
C GLU A 393 -18.43 8.07 -8.07
N LYS A 394 -18.01 8.32 -6.83
CA LYS A 394 -18.80 9.10 -5.86
C LYS A 394 -18.98 10.56 -6.30
N ILE A 395 -17.92 11.21 -6.79
CA ILE A 395 -17.99 12.59 -7.32
C ILE A 395 -18.96 12.67 -8.51
N LEU A 396 -18.99 11.63 -9.34
CA LEU A 396 -19.85 11.53 -10.52
C LEU A 396 -21.25 10.95 -10.22
N ASN A 397 -21.56 10.63 -8.96
CA ASN A 397 -22.79 9.95 -8.53
C ASN A 397 -23.09 8.64 -9.30
N LYS A 398 -22.06 7.85 -9.63
CA LYS A 398 -22.19 6.60 -10.42
C LYS A 398 -22.29 5.34 -9.55
N SER A 399 -21.88 5.40 -8.29
CA SER A 399 -21.79 4.23 -7.42
C SER A 399 -21.86 4.60 -5.95
N ASN A 400 -22.39 3.69 -5.13
CA ASN A 400 -22.44 3.79 -3.67
C ASN A 400 -21.35 2.94 -2.98
N ASN A 401 -20.42 2.35 -3.74
CA ASN A 401 -19.35 1.54 -3.17
C ASN A 401 -18.48 2.33 -2.17
N PHE A 402 -18.24 3.62 -2.44
CA PHE A 402 -17.56 4.53 -1.52
C PHE A 402 -18.26 4.59 -0.15
N ASP A 403 -19.59 4.67 -0.15
CA ASP A 403 -20.40 4.85 1.06
C ASP A 403 -20.32 3.64 1.99
N MET A 404 -20.17 2.43 1.40
CA MET A 404 -19.96 1.20 2.18
C MET A 404 -18.66 1.23 2.99
N PHE A 405 -17.60 1.88 2.49
CA PHE A 405 -16.37 2.09 3.24
C PHE A 405 -16.47 3.27 4.21
N GLU A 406 -17.17 4.35 3.84
CA GLU A 406 -17.39 5.50 4.73
C GLU A 406 -18.16 5.11 6.01
N GLN A 407 -19.08 4.14 5.91
CA GLN A 407 -19.84 3.61 7.04
C GLN A 407 -19.02 2.75 8.02
N ILE A 408 -17.76 2.41 7.71
CA ILE A 408 -16.93 1.61 8.62
C ILE A 408 -16.60 2.45 9.85
N ASN A 409 -17.02 2.00 11.03
CA ASN A 409 -16.63 2.66 12.27
C ASN A 409 -15.14 2.44 12.57
N HIS A 410 -14.38 3.53 12.54
CA HIS A 410 -12.95 3.55 12.87
C HIS A 410 -12.74 4.18 14.25
N PHE A 411 -11.99 3.48 15.09
CA PHE A 411 -11.58 4.03 16.38
C PHE A 411 -10.56 5.16 16.19
N LYS A 412 -10.80 6.26 16.90
CA LYS A 412 -9.85 7.35 17.03
C LYS A 412 -8.86 7.03 18.14
N ILE A 413 -7.58 7.27 17.91
CA ILE A 413 -6.55 7.10 18.93
C ILE A 413 -6.77 8.15 20.03
N PRO A 414 -7.01 7.74 21.30
CA PRO A 414 -7.35 8.66 22.38
C PRO A 414 -6.20 9.62 22.72
N GLY A 415 -6.54 10.85 23.12
CA GLY A 415 -5.65 11.97 23.46
C GLY A 415 -4.55 12.32 22.44
N GLY A 416 -4.81 12.07 21.15
CA GLY A 416 -4.06 12.65 20.04
C GLY A 416 -2.55 12.35 20.10
N ASN A 417 -1.70 13.36 19.93
CA ASN A 417 -0.24 13.17 19.90
C ASN A 417 0.34 12.57 21.19
N MET A 418 -0.27 12.85 22.34
CA MET A 418 0.31 12.57 23.65
C MET A 418 0.32 11.07 23.97
N PHE A 419 -0.78 10.37 23.72
CA PHE A 419 -0.88 8.93 23.99
C PHE A 419 -0.59 8.04 22.77
N ARG A 420 -0.39 8.62 21.58
CA ARG A 420 0.01 7.87 20.38
C ARG A 420 1.20 6.97 20.67
N ARG A 421 2.34 7.53 21.07
CA ARG A 421 3.59 6.77 21.29
C ARG A 421 3.45 5.65 22.34
N PRO A 422 2.91 5.90 23.55
CA PRO A 422 2.68 4.85 24.55
C PRO A 422 1.79 3.71 24.05
N LEU A 423 0.63 4.01 23.46
CA LEU A 423 -0.28 2.99 22.90
C LEU A 423 0.41 2.14 21.84
N TYR A 424 1.30 2.75 21.05
CA TYR A 424 2.05 2.07 20.00
C TYR A 424 3.08 1.10 20.57
N SER A 425 3.88 1.54 21.54
CA SER A 425 4.88 0.69 22.18
C SER A 425 4.23 -0.52 22.85
N SER A 426 3.09 -0.33 23.52
CA SER A 426 2.35 -1.42 24.18
C SER A 426 1.80 -2.43 23.17
N ALA A 427 1.23 -1.97 22.04
CA ALA A 427 0.77 -2.86 20.99
C ALA A 427 1.92 -3.69 20.40
N ILE A 428 3.10 -3.09 20.17
CA ILE A 428 4.28 -3.84 19.68
C ILE A 428 4.70 -4.92 20.67
N ILE A 429 4.84 -4.58 21.96
CA ILE A 429 5.27 -5.52 22.98
C ILE A 429 4.29 -6.69 23.04
N TYR A 430 2.99 -6.39 23.06
CA TYR A 430 1.94 -7.39 23.03
C TYR A 430 2.04 -8.28 21.78
N TYR A 431 2.10 -7.72 20.58
CA TYR A 431 2.14 -8.54 19.36
C TYR A 431 3.44 -9.29 19.16
N ARG A 432 4.59 -8.74 19.60
CA ARG A 432 5.87 -9.47 19.63
C ARG A 432 5.82 -10.64 20.60
N LEU A 433 5.19 -10.45 21.75
CA LEU A 433 4.96 -11.50 22.73
C LEU A 433 4.05 -12.57 22.14
N MET A 434 2.93 -12.20 21.52
CA MET A 434 2.03 -13.16 20.86
C MET A 434 2.72 -13.92 19.71
N ASP A 435 3.51 -13.24 18.87
CA ASP A 435 4.31 -13.88 17.81
C ASP A 435 5.35 -14.86 18.37
N TYR A 436 5.90 -14.60 19.56
CA TYR A 436 6.82 -15.49 20.25
C TYR A 436 6.09 -16.68 20.87
N LEU A 437 5.01 -16.43 21.61
CA LEU A 437 4.19 -17.45 22.27
C LEU A 437 3.53 -18.41 21.28
N ASN A 438 3.14 -17.94 20.09
CA ASN A 438 2.56 -18.81 19.06
C ASN A 438 3.60 -19.74 18.39
N ARG A 439 4.90 -19.52 18.61
CA ARG A 439 5.99 -20.35 18.08
C ARG A 439 6.58 -21.34 19.09
N LEU A 440 6.31 -21.12 20.38
CA LEU A 440 6.47 -22.15 21.41
C LEU A 440 5.38 -23.19 21.22
#